data_AF-A0A3N5JW45-F1
#
_entry.id   AF-A0A3N5JW45-F1
#
_cell.length_a   1.000
_cell.length_b   1.000
_cell.length_c   1.000
_cell.angle_alpha   90.00
_cell.angle_beta   90.00
_cell.angle_gamma   90.00
#
_symmetry.space_group_name_H-M   'P 1'
#
loop_
_entity.id
_entity.type
_entity.pdbx_description
1 polymer ?
#
loop_
_entity_poly.entity_id
_entity_poly.type
_entity_poly.pdbx_seq_one_letter_code
_entity_poly.pdbx_strand_id
1 'polypeptide(L)'
;MDFCGALYNWYAVNDSRNIAPAGWHVPTDEEWKQLEMFLGLSRTEADQAGWRGTDEGGKMKETRLWNSPNTGATNESGFSALPGGYRVGTGAYYGDMVWAAYFWSSTEQGSYGGWDRYLPCNTSGVTRNSYYKRSGFSVVGV
;
A
#
# COMPACT_ATOMS: atom_id res chain seq x y z
N MET A 1 17.78 -13.58 -2.22
CA MET A 1 16.32 -13.55 -2.37
C MET A 1 15.90 -12.11 -2.18
N ASP A 2 15.40 -11.46 -3.23
CA ASP A 2 14.88 -10.10 -3.17
C ASP A 2 13.53 -10.15 -2.43
N PHE A 3 13.58 -9.88 -1.13
CA PHE A 3 12.50 -10.20 -0.19
C PHE A 3 11.32 -9.21 -0.25
N CYS A 4 11.51 -8.06 -0.90
CA CYS A 4 10.51 -7.02 -1.07
C CYS A 4 10.74 -6.42 -2.46
N GLY A 5 9.70 -6.31 -3.29
CA GLY A 5 9.80 -5.78 -4.65
C GLY A 5 10.40 -4.37 -4.69
N ALA A 6 10.69 -3.88 -5.90
CA ALA A 6 11.24 -2.53 -6.07
C ALA A 6 10.27 -1.44 -5.60
N LEU A 7 10.82 -0.34 -5.09
CA LEU A 7 10.06 0.83 -4.64
C LEU A 7 10.07 1.91 -5.72
N TYR A 8 8.89 2.32 -6.15
CA TYR A 8 8.69 3.24 -7.27
C TYR A 8 8.11 4.55 -6.78
N ASN A 9 8.55 5.66 -7.38
CA ASN A 9 7.91 6.95 -7.15
C ASN A 9 6.60 7.05 -7.94
N TRP A 10 5.68 7.91 -7.49
CA TRP A 10 4.34 8.00 -8.08
C TRP A 10 4.37 8.39 -9.57
N TYR A 11 5.38 9.15 -10.00
CA TYR A 11 5.54 9.48 -11.42
C TYR A 11 5.84 8.26 -12.28
N ALA A 12 6.63 7.30 -11.78
CA ALA A 12 6.88 6.04 -12.47
C ALA A 12 5.62 5.17 -12.51
N VAL A 13 4.86 5.17 -11.42
CA VAL A 13 3.58 4.45 -11.28
C VAL A 13 2.53 4.94 -12.29
N ASN A 14 2.50 6.25 -12.55
CA ASN A 14 1.54 6.87 -13.46
C ASN A 14 2.13 7.25 -14.83
N ASP A 15 3.24 6.61 -15.21
CA ASP A 15 3.92 6.88 -16.48
C ASP A 15 3.16 6.23 -17.65
N SER A 16 2.97 6.99 -18.74
CA SER A 16 2.22 6.54 -19.93
C SER A 16 2.86 5.38 -20.68
N ARG A 17 4.13 5.05 -20.37
CA ARG A 17 4.83 3.88 -20.93
C ARG A 17 4.41 2.56 -20.28
N ASN A 18 3.59 2.59 -19.22
CA ASN A 18 3.10 1.44 -18.47
C ASN A 18 4.22 0.53 -17.95
N ILE A 19 4.72 0.81 -16.75
CA ILE A 19 5.76 -0.01 -16.11
C ILE A 19 5.27 -1.39 -15.64
N ALA A 20 3.96 -1.61 -15.64
CA ALA A 20 3.34 -2.87 -15.27
C ALA A 20 3.32 -3.85 -16.47
N PRO A 21 3.49 -5.17 -16.23
CA PRO A 21 3.32 -6.18 -17.28
C PRO A 21 1.94 -6.09 -17.96
N ALA A 22 1.82 -6.64 -19.17
CA ALA A 22 0.54 -6.68 -19.86
C ALA A 22 -0.54 -7.38 -18.99
N GLY A 23 -1.70 -6.73 -18.84
CA GLY A 23 -2.79 -7.22 -17.99
C GLY A 23 -2.66 -6.87 -16.51
N TRP A 24 -1.63 -6.11 -16.12
CA TRP A 24 -1.47 -5.56 -14.78
C TRP A 24 -1.63 -4.04 -14.83
N HIS A 25 -2.34 -3.48 -13.86
CA HIS A 25 -2.34 -2.03 -13.64
C HIS A 25 -2.25 -1.68 -12.16
N VAL A 26 -1.74 -0.49 -11.86
CA VAL A 26 -1.66 -0.02 -10.48
C VAL A 26 -3.05 0.38 -10.01
N PRO A 27 -3.52 -0.12 -8.85
CA PRO A 27 -4.86 0.17 -8.36
C PRO A 27 -5.13 1.67 -8.21
N THR A 28 -6.29 2.09 -8.69
CA THR A 28 -6.90 3.37 -8.37
C THR A 28 -7.31 3.40 -6.91
N ASP A 29 -7.59 4.59 -6.38
CA ASP A 29 -8.03 4.73 -4.99
C ASP A 29 -9.39 4.08 -4.76
N GLU A 30 -10.23 4.04 -5.80
CA GLU A 30 -11.52 3.37 -5.77
C GLU A 30 -11.38 1.84 -5.76
N GLU A 31 -10.44 1.26 -6.53
CA GLU A 31 -10.15 -0.19 -6.48
C GLU A 31 -9.59 -0.61 -5.11
N TRP A 32 -8.73 0.22 -4.49
CA TRP A 32 -8.32 0.01 -3.10
C TRP A 32 -9.52 0.00 -2.15
N LYS A 33 -10.45 0.95 -2.30
CA LYS A 33 -11.68 0.99 -1.49
C LYS A 33 -12.55 -0.24 -1.70
N GLN A 34 -12.65 -0.74 -2.92
CA GLN A 34 -13.39 -1.97 -3.22
C GLN A 34 -12.76 -3.18 -2.52
N LEU A 35 -11.43 -3.30 -2.53
CA LEU A 35 -10.73 -4.34 -1.78
C LEU A 35 -10.99 -4.24 -0.27
N GLU A 36 -10.91 -3.04 0.30
CA GLU A 36 -11.15 -2.84 1.74
C GLU A 36 -12.61 -3.11 2.12
N MET A 37 -13.57 -2.71 1.27
CA MET A 37 -14.99 -3.02 1.47
C MET A 37 -15.27 -4.52 1.34
N PHE A 38 -14.60 -5.22 0.42
CA PHE A 38 -14.68 -6.67 0.32
C PHE A 38 -14.21 -7.37 1.62
N LEU A 39 -13.31 -6.74 2.37
CA LEU A 39 -12.77 -7.30 3.62
C LEU A 39 -13.55 -6.92 4.88
N GLY A 40 -14.46 -5.96 4.80
CA GLY A 40 -15.34 -5.59 5.92
C GLY A 40 -15.65 -4.10 6.08
N LEU A 41 -14.93 -3.19 5.42
CA LEU A 41 -15.22 -1.76 5.56
C LEU A 41 -16.59 -1.41 4.97
N SER A 42 -17.33 -0.53 5.66
CA SER A 42 -18.43 0.18 5.01
C SER A 42 -17.90 1.21 4.00
N ARG A 43 -18.75 1.59 3.03
CA ARG A 43 -18.42 2.68 2.09
C ARG A 43 -18.02 3.97 2.82
N THR A 44 -18.74 4.31 3.88
CA THR A 44 -18.49 5.51 4.68
C THR A 44 -17.10 5.50 5.32
N GLU A 45 -16.62 4.35 5.81
CA GLU A 45 -15.26 4.20 6.35
C GLU A 45 -14.22 4.20 5.22
N ALA A 46 -14.50 3.52 4.11
CA ALA A 46 -13.61 3.46 2.94
C ALA A 46 -13.44 4.82 2.24
N ASP A 47 -14.35 5.78 2.41
CA ASP A 47 -14.17 7.14 1.90
C ASP A 47 -13.36 8.07 2.82
N GLN A 48 -13.18 7.70 4.10
CA GLN A 48 -12.40 8.50 5.05
C GLN A 48 -10.89 8.41 4.77
N ALA A 49 -10.19 9.54 4.89
CA ALA A 49 -8.74 9.56 4.95
C ALA A 49 -8.27 9.30 6.39
N GLY A 50 -7.03 8.82 6.53
CA GLY A 50 -6.44 8.44 7.80
C GLY A 50 -6.68 6.98 8.16
N TRP A 51 -6.60 6.70 9.47
CA TRP A 51 -6.75 5.36 10.02
C TRP A 51 -8.18 4.85 9.89
N ARG A 52 -8.34 3.59 9.47
CA ARG A 52 -9.66 2.97 9.30
C ARG A 52 -9.59 1.45 9.34
N GLY A 53 -10.76 0.85 9.44
CA GLY A 53 -10.91 -0.58 9.60
C GLY A 53 -10.59 -1.07 11.01
N THR A 54 -11.02 -2.29 11.30
CA THR A 54 -10.77 -3.00 12.55
C THR A 54 -9.73 -4.10 12.36
N ASP A 55 -9.83 -4.86 11.28
CA ASP A 55 -8.96 -6.01 10.98
C ASP A 55 -8.57 -6.16 9.50
N GLU A 56 -9.07 -5.29 8.62
CA GLU A 56 -8.98 -5.44 7.17
C GLU A 56 -7.55 -5.25 6.67
N GLY A 57 -6.77 -4.38 7.30
CA GLY A 57 -5.33 -4.30 7.02
C GLY A 57 -4.57 -5.57 7.42
N GLY A 58 -5.01 -6.27 8.46
CA GLY A 58 -4.55 -7.60 8.84
C GLY A 58 -4.82 -8.64 7.74
N LYS A 59 -6.05 -8.67 7.24
CA LYS A 59 -6.48 -9.59 6.16
C LYS A 59 -5.74 -9.35 4.82
N MET A 60 -5.08 -8.22 4.66
CA MET A 60 -4.24 -7.89 3.49
C MET A 60 -2.79 -8.37 3.61
N LYS A 61 -2.30 -8.58 4.84
CA LYS A 61 -0.87 -8.84 5.10
C LYS A 61 -0.48 -10.29 4.84
N GLU A 62 0.71 -10.47 4.28
CA GLU A 62 1.41 -11.76 4.34
C GLU A 62 1.76 -12.12 5.80
N THR A 63 1.86 -13.41 6.11
CA THR A 63 1.88 -13.92 7.49
C THR A 63 3.28 -14.10 8.09
N ARG A 64 4.34 -14.15 7.28
CA ARG A 64 5.68 -14.62 7.68
C ARG A 64 6.78 -13.56 7.61
N LEU A 65 6.73 -12.65 6.64
CA LEU A 65 7.88 -11.75 6.37
C LEU A 65 7.93 -10.50 7.26
N TRP A 66 6.87 -10.26 8.03
CA TRP A 66 6.72 -9.10 8.90
C TRP A 66 7.37 -9.34 10.26
N ASN A 67 7.94 -8.29 10.84
CA ASN A 67 8.34 -8.33 12.24
C ASN A 67 7.11 -8.48 13.16
N SER A 68 7.34 -9.14 14.30
CA SER A 68 6.37 -9.24 15.38
C SER A 68 5.88 -7.84 15.80
N PRO A 69 4.58 -7.65 16.06
CA PRO A 69 3.57 -8.70 16.24
C PRO A 69 2.89 -9.20 14.96
N ASN A 70 3.08 -8.54 13.81
CA ASN A 70 2.29 -8.76 12.59
C ASN A 70 0.78 -8.89 12.88
N THR A 71 0.25 -7.96 13.68
CA THR A 71 -1.08 -8.04 14.29
C THR A 71 -2.16 -8.30 13.23
N GLY A 72 -2.97 -9.32 13.47
CA GLY A 72 -4.13 -9.67 12.66
C GLY A 72 -3.83 -10.20 11.25
N ALA A 73 -2.57 -10.54 10.93
CA ALA A 73 -2.22 -11.01 9.60
C ALA A 73 -2.82 -12.38 9.29
N THR A 74 -3.71 -12.44 8.29
CA THR A 74 -4.33 -13.70 7.83
C THR A 74 -4.22 -13.93 6.33
N ASN A 75 -3.92 -12.89 5.55
CA ASN A 75 -3.90 -12.92 4.08
C ASN A 75 -5.20 -13.43 3.43
N GLU A 76 -6.36 -13.28 4.08
CA GLU A 76 -7.67 -13.72 3.55
C GLU A 76 -8.04 -13.05 2.21
N SER A 77 -7.49 -11.86 1.95
CA SER A 77 -7.67 -11.16 0.67
C SER A 77 -6.97 -11.82 -0.52
N GLY A 78 -5.96 -12.67 -0.29
CA GLY A 78 -5.02 -13.13 -1.32
C GLY A 78 -4.02 -12.06 -1.79
N PHE A 79 -4.14 -10.81 -1.32
CA PHE A 79 -3.30 -9.69 -1.75
C PHE A 79 -1.82 -9.87 -1.39
N SER A 80 -1.52 -10.52 -0.26
CA SER A 80 -0.18 -10.87 0.18
C SER A 80 0.75 -9.66 0.36
N ALA A 81 0.31 -8.62 1.08
CA ALA A 81 1.11 -7.42 1.30
C ALA A 81 2.45 -7.76 1.98
N LEU A 82 3.56 -7.38 1.32
CA LEU A 82 4.92 -7.54 1.82
C LEU A 82 5.42 -6.26 2.51
N PRO A 83 6.19 -6.35 3.60
CA PRO A 83 6.64 -5.20 4.38
C PRO A 83 7.87 -4.53 3.74
N GLY A 84 7.69 -3.99 2.54
CA GLY A 84 8.76 -3.37 1.75
C GLY A 84 9.23 -2.00 2.28
N GLY A 85 8.55 -1.44 3.28
CA GLY A 85 8.84 -0.11 3.79
C GLY A 85 8.67 0.96 2.72
N TYR A 86 9.47 2.02 2.82
CA TYR A 86 9.46 3.12 1.88
C TYR A 86 10.86 3.66 1.61
N ARG A 87 10.94 4.47 0.55
CA ARG A 87 12.10 5.29 0.20
C ARG A 87 11.72 6.76 0.27
N VAL A 88 12.53 7.58 0.93
CA VAL A 88 12.32 9.03 0.94
C VAL A 88 12.62 9.61 -0.45
N GLY A 89 11.82 10.58 -0.89
CA GLY A 89 11.97 11.18 -2.23
C GLY A 89 13.30 11.92 -2.46
N THR A 90 13.96 12.36 -1.39
CA THR A 90 15.28 13.01 -1.41
C THR A 90 16.35 12.10 -0.77
N GLY A 91 17.47 11.89 -1.47
CA GLY A 91 18.57 11.06 -0.96
C GLY A 91 18.31 9.55 -1.11
N ALA A 92 19.16 8.71 -0.51
CA ALA A 92 19.09 7.25 -0.58
C ALA A 92 18.63 6.62 0.75
N TYR A 93 17.67 7.26 1.41
CA TYR A 93 17.13 6.77 2.69
C TYR A 93 15.94 5.84 2.47
N TYR A 94 15.97 4.71 3.18
CA TYR A 94 14.92 3.70 3.24
C TYR A 94 14.50 3.49 4.70
N GLY A 95 13.21 3.35 4.94
CA GLY A 95 12.64 3.22 6.28
C GLY A 95 11.59 2.11 6.34
N ASP A 96 11.36 1.61 7.55
CA ASP A 96 10.28 0.68 7.91
C ASP A 96 10.24 -0.65 7.14
N MET A 97 11.33 -1.04 6.49
CA MET A 97 11.49 -2.37 5.93
C MET A 97 11.27 -3.41 7.04
N VAL A 98 10.51 -4.47 6.73
CA VAL A 98 9.99 -5.51 7.66
C VAL A 98 9.03 -5.01 8.76
N TRP A 99 8.80 -3.70 8.90
CA TRP A 99 7.91 -3.10 9.90
C TRP A 99 6.61 -2.55 9.31
N ALA A 100 6.62 -2.14 8.05
CA ALA A 100 5.46 -1.60 7.37
C ALA A 100 5.47 -1.89 5.87
N ALA A 101 4.29 -1.78 5.26
CA ALA A 101 4.12 -1.75 3.82
C ALA A 101 3.44 -0.45 3.40
N TYR A 102 3.90 0.09 2.29
CA TYR A 102 3.33 1.26 1.63
C TYR A 102 3.02 0.89 0.19
N PHE A 103 1.84 1.25 -0.29
CA PHE A 103 1.42 1.00 -1.66
C PHE A 103 0.85 2.25 -2.29
N TRP A 104 1.30 2.55 -3.51
CA TRP A 104 0.73 3.64 -4.28
C TRP A 104 -0.65 3.29 -4.82
N SER A 105 -1.50 4.32 -4.89
CA SER A 105 -2.58 4.37 -5.85
C SER A 105 -2.15 5.14 -7.10
N SER A 106 -2.70 4.77 -8.27
CA SER A 106 -2.61 5.58 -9.49
C SER A 106 -3.44 6.87 -9.43
N THR A 107 -4.28 7.05 -8.40
CA THR A 107 -5.10 8.26 -8.23
C THR A 107 -4.30 9.40 -7.57
N GLU A 108 -4.26 10.53 -8.27
CA GLU A 108 -3.58 11.75 -7.82
C GLU A 108 -4.31 12.43 -6.64
N GLN A 109 -3.55 13.03 -5.73
CA GLN A 109 -4.06 13.89 -4.66
C GLN A 109 -3.37 15.26 -4.75
N GLY A 110 -4.01 16.18 -5.47
CA GLY A 110 -3.47 17.51 -5.69
C GLY A 110 -2.10 17.52 -6.42
N SER A 111 -1.45 18.67 -6.43
CA SER A 111 -0.23 18.88 -7.22
C SER A 111 0.98 18.10 -6.68
N TYR A 112 1.06 17.89 -5.36
CA TYR A 112 2.25 17.31 -4.71
C TYR A 112 2.07 15.87 -4.23
N GLY A 113 0.83 15.39 -4.08
CA GLY A 113 0.50 14.13 -3.42
C GLY A 113 -0.11 13.06 -4.34
N GLY A 114 0.12 11.80 -4.02
CA GLY A 114 -0.64 10.66 -4.56
C GLY A 114 -1.32 9.95 -3.40
N TRP A 115 -2.50 9.37 -3.63
CA TRP A 115 -3.12 8.52 -2.60
C TRP A 115 -2.28 7.27 -2.36
N ASP A 116 -2.15 6.85 -1.12
CA ASP A 116 -1.42 5.65 -0.72
C ASP A 116 -2.20 4.82 0.32
N ARG A 117 -1.73 3.59 0.51
CA ARG A 117 -2.11 2.72 1.62
C ARG A 117 -0.89 2.40 2.47
N TYR A 118 -1.06 2.51 3.77
CA TYR A 118 -0.07 2.14 4.78
C TYR A 118 -0.61 1.05 5.70
N LEU A 119 0.21 0.02 5.89
CA LEU A 119 -0.03 -1.12 6.76
C LEU A 119 1.15 -1.29 7.72
N PRO A 120 1.00 -0.98 9.02
CA PRO A 120 2.03 -1.28 10.01
C PRO A 120 1.94 -2.71 10.54
N CYS A 121 3.05 -3.24 11.06
CA CYS A 121 3.06 -4.57 11.68
C CYS A 121 2.30 -4.63 13.01
N ASN A 122 2.13 -3.50 13.72
CA ASN A 122 1.64 -3.49 15.09
C ASN A 122 0.12 -3.34 15.25
N THR A 123 -0.63 -3.22 14.14
CA THR A 123 -2.10 -3.11 14.16
C THR A 123 -2.74 -3.97 13.07
N SER A 124 -4.06 -4.09 13.08
CA SER A 124 -4.80 -4.80 12.03
C SER A 124 -5.59 -3.87 11.09
N GLY A 125 -5.52 -2.55 11.29
CA GLY A 125 -6.19 -1.56 10.43
C GLY A 125 -5.38 -1.19 9.19
N VAL A 126 -6.00 -0.42 8.29
CA VAL A 126 -5.36 0.17 7.12
C VAL A 126 -5.42 1.69 7.21
N THR A 127 -4.41 2.39 6.71
CA THR A 127 -4.42 3.86 6.62
C THR A 127 -4.47 4.29 5.17
N ARG A 128 -5.36 5.23 4.85
CA ARG A 128 -5.39 5.93 3.55
C ARG A 128 -4.85 7.34 3.70
N ASN A 129 -3.67 7.59 3.13
CA ASN A 129 -3.00 8.87 3.21
C ASN A 129 -2.73 9.46 1.83
N SER A 130 -2.25 10.69 1.82
CA SER A 130 -1.57 11.27 0.67
C SER A 130 -0.11 11.50 1.02
N TYR A 131 0.79 11.04 0.16
CA TYR A 131 2.23 11.22 0.34
C TYR A 131 2.86 11.89 -0.88
N TYR A 132 4.01 12.54 -0.65
CA TYR A 132 4.77 13.21 -1.70
C TYR A 132 5.11 12.25 -2.84
N LYS A 133 4.72 12.60 -4.07
CA LYS A 133 4.91 11.79 -5.29
C LYS A 133 6.35 11.36 -5.58
N ARG A 134 7.34 12.02 -4.95
CA ARG A 134 8.76 11.72 -5.12
C ARG A 134 9.22 10.51 -4.28
N SER A 135 8.47 10.14 -3.24
CA SER A 135 8.78 8.99 -2.39
C SER A 135 8.58 7.67 -3.12
N GLY A 136 9.35 6.65 -2.74
CA GLY A 136 9.23 5.31 -3.31
C GLY A 136 8.41 4.40 -2.42
N PHE A 137 7.36 3.78 -2.97
CA PHE A 137 6.56 2.75 -2.32
C PHE A 137 6.44 1.52 -3.22
N SER A 138 5.98 0.41 -2.66
CA SER A 138 5.68 -0.78 -3.44
C SER A 138 4.56 -0.50 -4.43
N VAL A 139 4.62 -1.17 -5.58
CA VAL A 139 3.49 -1.28 -6.51
C VAL A 139 3.09 -2.73 -6.64
N VAL A 140 1.80 -2.90 -6.83
CA VAL A 140 1.11 -4.17 -7.04
C VAL A 140 0.23 -3.96 -8.26
N GLY A 141 0.07 -4.99 -9.08
CA GLY A 141 -1.00 -4.99 -10.06
C GLY A 141 -2.21 -5.72 -9.51
N VAL A 142 -3.38 -5.32 -9.99
CA VAL A 142 -4.64 -6.07 -9.89
C VAL A 142 -4.93 -6.78 -11.20
#